data_AF-Q9GME9-F1
#
_entry.id   AF-Q9GME9-F1
#
_cell.length_a   1.000
_cell.length_b   1.000
_cell.length_c   1.000
_cell.angle_alpha   90.00
_cell.angle_beta   90.00
_cell.angle_gamma   90.00
#
_symmetry.space_group_name_H-M   'P 1'
#
loop_
_entity.id
_entity.type
_entity.pdbx_description
1 polymer ?
#
loop_
_entity_poly.entity_id
_entity_poly.type
_entity_poly.pdbx_seq_one_letter_code
_entity_poly.pdbx_strand_id
1 'polypeptide(L)' 'QSQLIKPSRMRKYPNRPSKTPPHERPYACPVESCDRRFSRSDELTRHIRIHTGQKPFQCRICMRNF' A
#
# COMPACT_ATOMS: atom_id res chain seq x y z
N GLN A 1 -24.02 18.71 27.50
CA GLN A 1 -23.77 17.84 26.33
C GLN A 1 -22.27 17.78 26.10
N SER A 2 -21.61 16.76 26.63
CA SER A 2 -20.14 16.65 26.62
C SER A 2 -19.71 15.89 25.37
N GLN A 3 -19.24 16.60 24.35
CA GLN A 3 -18.66 16.00 23.14
C GLN A 3 -17.28 15.43 23.50
N LEU A 4 -17.18 14.12 23.67
CA LEU A 4 -15.90 13.42 23.82
C LEU A 4 -15.14 13.46 22.49
N ILE A 5 -14.07 14.25 22.42
CA ILE A 5 -13.15 14.24 21.27
C ILE A 5 -12.42 12.88 21.27
N LYS A 6 -12.72 12.03 20.28
CA LYS A 6 -12.03 10.74 20.10
C LYS A 6 -10.56 11.00 19.80
N PRO A 7 -9.60 10.33 20.47
CA PRO A 7 -8.19 10.54 20.20
C PRO A 7 -7.85 10.10 18.77
N SER A 8 -7.25 11.01 18.00
CA SER A 8 -6.72 10.73 16.68
C SER A 8 -5.69 9.61 16.77
N ARG A 9 -5.90 8.52 16.03
CA ARG A 9 -4.99 7.37 15.99
C ARG A 9 -3.63 7.85 15.48
N MET A 10 -2.66 8.03 16.38
CA MET A 10 -1.30 8.42 15.99
C MET A 10 -0.73 7.35 15.05
N ARG A 11 -0.20 7.77 13.90
CA ARG A 11 0.52 6.86 13.00
C ARG A 11 1.78 6.39 13.72
N LYS A 12 1.83 5.08 14.03
CA LYS A 12 3.00 4.44 14.66
C LYS A 12 4.29 4.57 13.84
N TYR A 13 4.16 4.79 12.52
CA TYR A 13 5.27 4.93 11.60
C TYR A 13 5.18 6.27 10.87
N PRO A 14 6.25 7.09 10.87
CA PRO A 14 6.29 8.31 10.10
C PRO A 14 6.11 7.99 8.61
N ASN A 15 5.39 8.85 7.88
CA ASN A 15 5.30 8.73 6.43
C ASN A 15 6.71 8.83 5.85
N ARG A 16 7.15 7.80 5.11
CA ARG A 16 8.39 7.90 4.34
C ARG A 16 8.19 9.00 3.27
N PRO A 17 9.08 10.01 3.22
CA PRO A 17 9.05 11.04 2.18
C PRO A 17 9.14 10.39 0.80
N SER A 18 8.34 10.85 -0.15
CA SER A 18 8.53 10.49 -1.56
C SER A 18 9.89 11.01 -2.02
N LYS A 19 10.75 10.12 -2.51
CA LYS A 19 12.03 10.51 -3.13
C LYS A 19 11.86 11.03 -4.56
N THR A 20 10.64 10.97 -5.10
CA THR A 20 10.28 11.44 -6.44
C THR A 20 9.86 12.91 -6.40
N PRO A 21 10.10 13.67 -7.49
CA PRO A 21 9.61 15.04 -7.63
C PRO A 21 8.09 15.16 -7.37
N PRO A 22 7.62 16.33 -6.90
CA PRO A 22 6.19 16.59 -6.78
C PRO A 22 5.51 16.36 -8.13
N HIS A 23 4.43 15.58 -8.16
CA HIS A 23 3.65 15.20 -9.34
C HIS A 23 4.23 14.09 -10.24
N GLU A 24 5.45 13.61 -10.00
CA GLU A 24 5.96 12.45 -10.74
C GLU A 24 5.47 11.14 -10.12
N ARG A 25 4.80 10.33 -10.94
CA ARG A 25 4.34 8.97 -10.61
C ARG A 25 4.95 7.99 -11.61
N PRO A 26 6.26 7.73 -11.51
CA PRO A 26 6.97 6.91 -12.49
C PRO A 26 6.53 5.44 -12.45
N TYR A 27 5.99 4.98 -11.31
CA TYR A 27 5.60 3.59 -11.12
C TYR A 27 4.14 3.37 -11.58
N ALA A 28 3.94 2.99 -12.84
CA ALA A 28 2.62 2.63 -13.39
C ALA A 28 2.31 1.14 -13.20
N CYS A 29 1.03 0.79 -13.07
CA CYS A 29 0.58 -0.60 -13.10
C CYS A 29 0.80 -1.18 -14.51
N PRO A 30 1.39 -2.38 -14.65
CA PRO A 30 1.59 -3.02 -15.96
C PRO A 30 0.33 -3.71 -16.50
N VAL A 31 -0.82 -3.55 -15.83
CA VAL A 31 -2.08 -4.18 -16.23
C VAL A 31 -2.89 -3.16 -17.03
N GLU A 32 -3.15 -3.46 -18.30
CA GLU A 32 -3.84 -2.56 -19.24
C GLU A 32 -5.25 -2.14 -18.77
N SER A 33 -5.94 -2.97 -17.98
CA SER A 33 -7.23 -2.63 -17.37
C SER A 33 -7.10 -1.78 -16.09
N CYS A 34 -5.89 -1.35 -15.72
CA CYS A 34 -5.63 -0.62 -14.48
C CYS A 34 -4.75 0.63 -14.70
N ASP A 35 -5.37 1.81 -14.70
CA ASP A 35 -4.69 3.10 -14.86
C ASP A 35 -4.01 3.63 -13.56
N ARG A 36 -3.66 2.77 -12.61
CA ARG A 36 -3.07 3.22 -11.34
C ARG A 36 -1.58 3.50 -11.47
N ARG A 37 -1.17 4.71 -11.04
CA ARG A 37 0.23 5.13 -10.94
C ARG A 37 0.60 5.44 -9.50
N PHE A 38 1.86 5.28 -9.13
CA PHE A 38 2.36 5.44 -7.77
C PHE A 38 3.65 6.28 -7.75
N SER A 39 3.85 7.00 -6.66
CA SER A 39 5.07 7.79 -6.44
C SER A 39 6.21 6.93 -5.88
N ARG A 40 5.89 5.73 -5.37
CA ARG A 40 6.87 4.82 -4.79
C ARG A 40 6.74 3.41 -5.37
N SER A 41 7.89 2.74 -5.50
CA SER A 41 7.96 1.36 -5.98
C SER A 41 7.25 0.39 -5.04
N ASP A 42 7.37 0.55 -3.72
CA ASP A 42 6.76 -0.35 -2.74
C ASP A 42 5.23 -0.29 -2.76
N GLU A 43 4.66 0.86 -3.11
CA GLU A 43 3.22 1.01 -3.30
C GLU A 43 2.74 0.26 -4.55
N LEU A 44 3.47 0.36 -5.67
CA LEU A 44 3.18 -0.39 -6.89
C LEU A 44 3.30 -1.90 -6.64
N THR A 45 4.38 -2.36 -6.02
CA THR A 45 4.59 -3.78 -5.72
C THR A 45 3.46 -4.34 -4.85
N ARG A 46 3.02 -3.60 -3.84
CA ARG A 46 1.87 -4.01 -3.02
C ARG A 46 0.58 -4.03 -3.84
N HIS A 47 0.39 -3.06 -4.73
CA HIS A 47 -0.79 -2.98 -5.58
C HIS A 47 -0.89 -4.16 -6.56
N ILE A 48 0.22 -4.57 -7.19
CA ILE A 48 0.24 -5.70 -8.15
C ILE A 48 -0.21 -7.02 -7.51
N ARG A 49 -0.01 -7.20 -6.19
CA ARG A 49 -0.50 -8.38 -5.47
C ARG A 49 -2.03 -8.53 -5.51
N ILE A 50 -2.76 -7.43 -5.71
CA ILE A 50 -4.23 -7.45 -5.84
C ILE A 50 -4.64 -8.10 -7.16
N HIS A 51 -3.92 -7.81 -8.25
CA HIS A 51 -4.19 -8.39 -9.57
C HIS A 51 -3.78 -9.85 -9.65
N THR A 52 -2.60 -10.16 -9.13
CA THR A 52 -2.04 -11.52 -9.20
C THR A 52 -2.60 -12.46 -8.15
N GLY A 53 -3.37 -11.94 -7.17
CA GLY A 53 -3.81 -12.71 -6.00
C GLY A 53 -2.66 -13.33 -5.21
N GLN A 54 -1.42 -12.86 -5.42
CA GLN A 54 -0.23 -13.46 -4.83
C GLN A 54 -0.25 -13.21 -3.33
N LYS A 55 -0.24 -14.33 -2.61
CA LYS A 55 -0.10 -14.40 -1.17
C LYS A 55 1.26 -15.01 -0.84
N PRO A 56 2.33 -14.20 -0.89
CA PRO A 56 3.70 -14.71 -0.75
C PRO A 56 3.99 -15.23 0.66
N PHE A 57 3.13 -14.93 1.64
CA PHE A 57 3.33 -15.35 3.01
C PHE A 57 2.50 -16.60 3.29
N GLN A 58 3.12 -17.77 3.14
CA GLN A 58 2.51 -19.01 3.61
C GLN A 58 2.81 -19.23 5.09
N CYS A 59 1.76 -19.34 5.89
CA CYS A 59 1.83 -19.77 7.28
C CYS A 59 2.32 -21.23 7.32
N ARG A 60 3.49 -21.49 7.89
CA ARG A 60 4.03 -22.87 7.99
C ARG A 60 3.27 -23.77 8.96
N ILE A 61 2.48 -23.19 9.86
CA ILE A 61 1.70 -23.93 10.88
C ILE A 61 0.34 -24.35 10.32
N CYS A 62 -0.32 -23.44 9.62
CA CYS A 62 -1.69 -23.58 9.14
C CYS A 62 -1.78 -23.75 7.62
N MET A 63 -0.63 -23.74 6.93
CA MET A 63 -0.44 -23.85 5.47
C MET A 63 -1.26 -22.86 4.62
N ARG A 64 -1.94 -21.90 5.25
CA ARG A 64 -2.70 -20.84 4.59
C ARG A 64 -1.77 -19.78 4.02
N ASN A 65 -2.06 -19.36 2.80
CA ASN A 65 -1.42 -18.24 2.16
C ASN A 65 -2.10 -16.93 2.60
N PHE A 66 -1.30 -15.92 2.95
CA PHE A 66 -1.67 -14.56 3.39
C PHE A 66 -1.09 -13.47 2.49
#